data_AF-A0AB34IYZ0-F1
#
_entry.id   AF-A0AB34IYZ0-F1
#
_cell.length_a   1.000
_cell.length_b   1.000
_cell.length_c   1.000
_cell.angle_alpha   90.00
_cell.angle_beta   90.00
_cell.angle_gamma   90.00
#
_symmetry.space_group_name_H-M   'P 1'
#
loop_
_entity.id
_entity.type
_entity.pdbx_description
1 polymer ?
#
loop_
_entity_poly.entity_id
_entity_poly.type
_entity_poly.pdbx_seq_one_letter_code
_entity_poly.pdbx_strand_id
1 'polypeptide(L)'
;MAADLALPPLPQLLPAALEDYRFSSEANWLIRGHVLVGRYPGSCPSRPITASAQQALVESILHAGVDTFVCLQAELPPQAEHAAACRAAPPSHRSFVPYFDDAKGADMLHFRIRDMRPAESVEALDGLVRELACRVRAGRVLYIHCWVDEEGREWSLPAFLAHYTQSWTATVPLNECKLTLT
;
A
#
# COMPACT_ATOMS: atom_id res chain seq x y z
N MET A 1 -13.51 -10.29 -32.83
CA MET A 1 -12.04 -10.43 -32.96
C MET A 1 -11.44 -10.08 -31.61
N ALA A 2 -11.08 -11.08 -30.81
CA ALA A 2 -10.38 -10.87 -29.55
C ALA A 2 -8.91 -10.57 -29.89
N ALA A 3 -8.47 -9.34 -29.64
CA ALA A 3 -7.05 -9.04 -29.67
C ALA A 3 -6.38 -9.90 -28.59
N ASP A 4 -5.32 -10.58 -29.01
CA ASP A 4 -4.49 -11.47 -28.22
C ASP A 4 -4.00 -10.73 -26.95
N LEU A 5 -4.64 -11.01 -25.81
CA LEU A 5 -4.23 -10.52 -24.48
C LEU A 5 -3.02 -11.33 -23.98
N ALA A 6 -2.06 -11.61 -24.87
CA ALA A 6 -0.83 -12.29 -24.50
C ALA A 6 -0.01 -11.33 -23.64
N LEU A 7 -0.05 -11.56 -22.33
CA LEU A 7 0.78 -10.82 -21.39
C LEU A 7 2.25 -11.02 -21.79
N PRO A 8 3.07 -9.96 -21.82
CA PRO A 8 4.50 -10.13 -22.07
C PRO A 8 5.06 -11.12 -21.04
N PRO A 9 5.99 -12.00 -21.45
CA PRO A 9 6.60 -12.94 -20.53
C PRO A 9 7.25 -12.16 -19.39
N LEU A 10 6.93 -12.55 -18.16
CA LEU A 10 7.55 -11.95 -16.97
C LEU A 10 9.08 -12.03 -17.12
N PRO A 11 9.81 -10.91 -16.94
CA PRO A 11 11.26 -10.95 -16.99
C PRO A 11 11.77 -11.93 -15.95
N GLN A 12 12.77 -12.75 -16.31
CA GLN A 12 13.42 -13.64 -15.36
C GLN A 12 14.12 -12.79 -14.30
N LEU A 13 13.58 -12.81 -13.08
CA LEU A 13 14.16 -12.13 -11.93
C LEU A 13 15.40 -12.90 -11.47
N LEU A 14 16.58 -12.36 -11.73
CA LEU A 14 17.83 -12.90 -11.19
C LEU A 14 17.86 -12.63 -9.67
N PRO A 15 18.28 -13.59 -8.82
CA PRO A 15 18.31 -13.40 -7.36
C PRO A 15 19.07 -12.16 -6.89
N ALA A 16 20.17 -11.82 -7.56
CA ALA A 16 20.93 -10.60 -7.28
C ALA A 16 20.12 -9.31 -7.54
N ALA A 17 19.25 -9.33 -8.53
CA ALA A 17 18.35 -8.22 -8.83
C ALA A 17 17.17 -8.12 -7.85
N LEU A 18 16.92 -9.14 -7.01
CA LEU A 18 15.85 -9.13 -6.00
C LEU A 18 16.33 -8.57 -4.66
N GLU A 19 17.58 -8.82 -4.27
CA GLU A 19 18.19 -8.22 -3.06
C GLU A 19 18.13 -6.70 -3.11
N ASP A 20 18.31 -6.17 -4.31
CA ASP A 20 18.15 -4.77 -4.63
C ASP A 20 16.77 -4.23 -4.23
N TYR A 21 15.69 -4.99 -4.39
CA TYR A 21 14.35 -4.50 -4.09
C TYR A 21 13.97 -4.72 -2.61
N ARG A 22 14.80 -5.40 -1.83
CA ARG A 22 14.53 -5.62 -0.42
C ARG A 22 14.72 -4.34 0.38
N PHE A 23 13.74 -4.02 1.23
CA PHE A 23 13.85 -2.91 2.19
C PHE A 23 13.96 -3.44 3.62
N SER A 24 13.08 -4.38 4.01
CA SER A 24 13.11 -5.06 5.29
C SER A 24 12.60 -6.50 5.14
N SER A 25 12.46 -7.25 6.24
CA SER A 25 11.84 -8.58 6.20
C SER A 25 10.36 -8.54 5.79
N GLU A 26 9.70 -7.39 5.99
CA GLU A 26 8.25 -7.24 5.81
C GLU A 26 7.86 -6.24 4.70
N ALA A 27 8.84 -5.65 4.01
CA ALA A 27 8.60 -4.67 2.97
C ALA A 27 9.65 -4.70 1.86
N ASN A 28 9.21 -4.49 0.63
CA ASN A 28 10.03 -4.50 -0.57
C ASN A 28 9.62 -3.35 -1.48
N TRP A 29 10.60 -2.76 -2.17
CA TRP A 29 10.33 -1.87 -3.28
C TRP A 29 9.62 -2.66 -4.37
N LEU A 30 8.51 -2.13 -4.86
CA LEU A 30 7.89 -2.57 -6.10
C LEU A 30 8.43 -1.75 -7.28
N ILE A 31 8.61 -0.44 -7.06
CA ILE A 31 9.33 0.46 -7.94
C ILE A 31 10.36 1.19 -7.08
N ARG A 32 11.65 0.94 -7.31
CA ARG A 32 12.75 1.53 -6.53
C ARG A 32 12.60 3.05 -6.42
N GLY A 33 12.61 3.55 -5.18
CA GLY A 33 12.52 4.98 -4.86
C GLY A 33 11.16 5.62 -5.12
N HIS A 34 10.12 4.84 -5.47
CA HIS A 34 8.80 5.39 -5.80
C HIS A 34 7.66 4.63 -5.13
N VAL A 35 7.71 3.30 -5.06
CA VAL A 35 6.63 2.48 -4.51
C VAL A 35 7.23 1.39 -3.64
N LEU A 36 7.03 1.53 -2.34
CA LEU A 36 7.37 0.56 -1.30
C LEU A 36 6.09 -0.17 -0.89
N VAL A 37 6.15 -1.49 -0.78
CA VAL A 37 4.99 -2.31 -0.40
C VAL A 37 5.34 -3.17 0.80
N GLY A 38 4.47 -3.22 1.79
CA GLY A 38 4.72 -3.99 3.01
C GLY A 38 3.49 -4.21 3.88
N ARG A 39 3.74 -4.67 5.11
CA ARG A 39 2.70 -4.91 6.11
C ARG A 39 2.26 -3.64 6.83
N TYR A 40 1.14 -3.71 7.55
CA TYR A 40 0.68 -2.65 8.44
C TYR A 40 1.83 -2.16 9.37
N PRO A 41 2.19 -0.85 9.35
CA PRO A 41 3.29 -0.32 10.15
C PRO A 41 3.01 -0.32 11.66
N GLY A 42 1.74 -0.19 12.03
CA GLY A 42 1.32 -0.18 13.42
C GLY A 42 1.32 -1.55 14.08
N SER A 43 1.00 -1.57 15.37
CA SER A 43 0.72 -2.82 16.09
C SER A 43 -0.63 -3.39 15.66
N CYS A 44 -0.71 -4.71 15.46
CA CYS A 44 -1.93 -5.42 15.08
C CYS A 44 -2.00 -6.80 15.77
N PRO A 45 -3.16 -7.50 15.75
CA PRO A 45 -3.32 -8.79 16.42
C PRO A 45 -2.25 -9.84 16.04
N SER A 46 -1.94 -9.94 14.74
CA SER A 46 -0.96 -10.90 14.20
C SER A 46 0.50 -10.46 14.36
N ARG A 47 0.73 -9.21 14.79
CA ARG A 47 2.07 -8.66 15.02
C ARG A 47 2.03 -7.59 16.12
N PRO A 48 1.92 -8.00 17.38
CA PRO A 48 2.04 -7.06 18.49
C PRO A 48 3.47 -6.52 18.54
N ILE A 49 3.62 -5.20 18.39
CA ILE A 49 4.89 -4.49 18.52
C ILE A 49 4.79 -3.43 19.61
N THR A 50 5.94 -3.08 20.20
CA THR A 50 6.03 -1.97 21.16
C THR A 50 5.89 -0.63 20.43
N ALA A 51 5.47 0.42 21.15
CA ALA A 51 5.40 1.77 20.61
C ALA A 51 6.76 2.24 20.04
N SER A 52 7.87 1.90 20.72
CA SER A 52 9.22 2.22 20.24
C SER A 52 9.57 1.50 18.93
N ALA A 53 9.16 0.24 18.77
CA ALA A 53 9.39 -0.51 17.54
C ALA A 53 8.52 -0.01 16.39
N GLN A 54 7.27 0.39 16.68
CA GLN A 54 6.38 1.05 15.72
C GLN A 54 7.01 2.36 15.22
N GLN A 55 7.42 3.22 16.15
CA GLN A 55 8.05 4.50 15.83
C GLN A 55 9.30 4.31 14.96
N ALA A 56 10.20 3.40 15.35
CA ALA A 56 11.42 3.10 14.58
C ALA A 56 11.11 2.56 13.18
N LEU A 57 10.08 1.73 13.03
CA LEU A 57 9.65 1.22 11.73
C LEU A 57 9.12 2.35 10.85
N VAL A 58 8.20 3.17 11.35
CA VAL A 58 7.63 4.29 10.60
C VAL A 58 8.72 5.30 10.23
N GLU A 59 9.63 5.62 11.16
CA GLU A 59 10.78 6.48 10.90
C GLU A 59 11.67 5.89 9.80
N SER A 60 11.94 4.58 9.79
CA SER A 60 12.71 3.94 8.71
C SER A 60 12.04 4.09 7.34
N ILE A 61 10.71 3.99 7.29
CA ILE A 61 9.92 4.15 6.05
C ILE A 61 10.02 5.59 5.55
N LEU A 62 9.91 6.57 6.46
CA LEU A 62 10.09 7.99 6.13
C LEU A 62 11.51 8.31 5.64
N HIS A 63 12.55 7.77 6.30
CA HIS A 63 13.95 7.93 5.85
C HIS A 63 14.21 7.30 4.47
N ALA A 64 13.39 6.34 4.06
CA ALA A 64 13.42 5.78 2.71
C ALA A 64 12.89 6.75 1.64
N GLY A 65 12.41 7.93 2.05
CA GLY A 65 11.87 8.97 1.19
C GLY A 65 10.35 8.92 1.03
N VAL A 66 9.66 7.98 1.69
CA VAL A 66 8.20 7.86 1.64
C VAL A 66 7.55 9.12 2.21
N ASP A 67 6.63 9.69 1.45
CA ASP A 67 5.84 10.87 1.83
C ASP A 67 4.33 10.60 1.82
N THR A 68 3.89 9.43 1.37
CA THR A 68 2.48 9.07 1.25
C THR A 68 2.25 7.63 1.69
N PHE A 69 1.44 7.43 2.72
CA PHE A 69 1.00 6.10 3.17
C PHE A 69 -0.35 5.77 2.56
N VAL A 70 -0.48 4.54 2.04
CA VAL A 70 -1.69 4.05 1.37
C VAL A 70 -2.17 2.80 2.09
N CYS A 71 -3.24 2.95 2.87
CA CYS A 71 -3.91 1.84 3.56
C CYS A 71 -4.97 1.23 2.64
N LEU A 72 -4.91 -0.07 2.43
CA LEU A 72 -5.89 -0.80 1.60
C LEU A 72 -7.00 -1.48 2.42
N GLN A 73 -6.92 -1.49 3.75
CA GLN A 73 -7.80 -2.28 4.62
C GLN A 73 -9.16 -1.60 4.82
N ALA A 74 -10.25 -2.18 4.30
CA ALA A 74 -11.60 -1.65 4.49
C ALA A 74 -12.10 -1.72 5.94
N GLU A 75 -11.54 -2.64 6.73
CA GLU A 75 -11.95 -2.95 8.09
C GLU A 75 -11.44 -1.87 9.06
N LEU A 76 -10.35 -1.19 8.71
CA LEU A 76 -9.82 -0.11 9.53
C LEU A 76 -10.43 1.23 9.09
N PRO A 77 -10.72 2.13 10.03
CA PRO A 77 -11.03 3.52 9.69
C PRO A 77 -9.78 4.22 9.12
N PRO A 78 -9.95 5.37 8.42
CA PRO A 78 -8.84 6.21 7.99
C PRO A 78 -7.87 6.50 9.15
N GLN A 79 -6.55 6.47 8.88
CA GLN A 79 -5.54 6.54 9.95
C GLN A 79 -5.62 7.83 10.79
N ALA A 80 -5.93 8.97 10.16
CA ALA A 80 -6.12 10.25 10.85
C ALA A 80 -7.35 10.25 11.79
N GLU A 81 -8.35 9.43 11.49
CA GLU A 81 -9.60 9.31 12.26
C GLU A 81 -9.58 8.11 13.22
N HIS A 82 -8.55 7.28 13.14
CA HIS A 82 -8.50 5.97 13.77
C HIS A 82 -8.63 6.03 15.29
N ALA A 83 -7.96 6.98 15.94
CA ALA A 83 -8.06 7.18 17.40
C ALA A 83 -9.48 7.61 17.85
N ALA A 84 -10.22 8.32 16.99
CA ALA A 84 -11.62 8.69 17.26
C ALA A 84 -12.55 7.51 16.99
N ALA A 85 -12.35 6.83 15.86
CA ALA A 85 -13.17 5.71 15.42
C ALA A 85 -13.03 4.46 16.32
N CYS A 86 -11.84 4.15 16.86
CA CYS A 86 -11.65 3.00 17.76
C CYS A 86 -12.43 3.10 19.07
N ARG A 87 -12.82 4.31 19.51
CA ARG A 87 -13.73 4.48 20.65
C ARG A 87 -15.16 4.04 20.34
N ALA A 88 -15.55 4.07 19.07
CA ALA A 88 -16.87 3.70 18.58
C ALA A 88 -16.91 2.33 17.85
N ALA A 89 -15.76 1.76 17.51
CA ALA A 89 -15.63 0.54 16.70
C ALA A 89 -15.78 -0.78 17.50
N PRO A 90 -16.14 -1.89 16.83
CA PRO A 90 -16.18 -3.22 17.43
C PRO A 90 -14.81 -3.68 17.98
N PRO A 91 -14.78 -4.63 18.94
CA PRO A 91 -13.57 -5.00 19.68
C PRO A 91 -12.39 -5.45 18.80
N SER A 92 -12.67 -6.07 17.66
CA SER A 92 -11.66 -6.52 16.68
C SER A 92 -10.80 -5.38 16.12
N HIS A 93 -11.33 -4.17 16.04
CA HIS A 93 -10.61 -3.00 15.50
C HIS A 93 -9.75 -2.31 16.56
N ARG A 94 -10.02 -2.57 17.86
CA ARG A 94 -9.29 -1.97 18.98
C ARG A 94 -7.88 -2.52 19.17
N SER A 95 -7.60 -3.67 18.56
CA SER A 95 -6.29 -4.31 18.62
C SER A 95 -5.32 -3.76 17.58
N PHE A 96 -5.78 -2.90 16.67
CA PHE A 96 -4.91 -2.14 15.78
C PHE A 96 -4.54 -0.81 16.44
N VAL A 97 -3.23 -0.55 16.49
CA VAL A 97 -2.68 0.71 16.97
C VAL A 97 -2.35 1.57 15.76
N PRO A 98 -2.95 2.77 15.62
CA PRO A 98 -2.65 3.65 14.50
C PRO A 98 -1.21 4.15 14.57
N TYR A 99 -0.63 4.37 13.39
CA TYR A 99 0.73 4.89 13.22
C TYR A 99 0.74 6.33 12.70
N PHE A 100 -0.44 6.97 12.60
CA PHE A 100 -0.60 8.32 12.07
C PHE A 100 0.30 9.35 12.78
N ASP A 101 0.37 9.28 14.11
CA ASP A 101 1.19 10.20 14.91
C ASP A 101 2.70 10.01 14.69
N ASP A 102 3.14 8.81 14.32
CA ASP A 102 4.54 8.52 13.99
C ASP A 102 4.89 8.96 12.56
N ALA A 103 3.89 8.99 11.67
CA ALA A 103 4.02 9.35 10.26
C ALA A 103 3.69 10.83 9.98
N LYS A 104 3.94 11.72 10.96
CA LYS A 104 3.62 13.15 10.84
C LYS A 104 4.33 13.79 9.65
N GLY A 105 3.56 14.51 8.84
CA GLY A 105 4.05 15.19 7.63
C GLY A 105 3.92 14.35 6.36
N ALA A 106 3.53 13.07 6.46
CA ALA A 106 3.16 12.26 5.31
C ALA A 106 1.67 12.35 5.00
N ASP A 107 1.32 12.24 3.73
CA ASP A 107 -0.06 12.11 3.27
C ASP A 107 -0.62 10.73 3.65
N MET A 108 -1.92 10.68 3.97
CA MET A 108 -2.61 9.44 4.31
C MET A 108 -3.74 9.20 3.32
N LEU A 109 -3.62 8.13 2.53
CA LEU A 109 -4.66 7.65 1.65
C LEU A 109 -5.25 6.37 2.23
N HIS A 110 -6.57 6.26 2.14
CA HIS A 110 -7.30 5.08 2.56
C HIS A 110 -8.22 4.62 1.45
N PHE A 111 -7.88 3.49 0.85
CA PHE A 111 -8.69 2.84 -0.16
C PHE A 111 -9.25 1.56 0.44
N ARG A 112 -10.57 1.48 0.52
CA ARG A 112 -11.23 0.40 1.25
C ARG A 112 -11.39 -0.82 0.36
N ILE A 113 -10.42 -1.74 0.40
CA ILE A 113 -10.53 -3.07 -0.19
C ILE A 113 -10.82 -4.04 0.96
N ARG A 114 -11.92 -4.79 0.85
CA ARG A 114 -12.26 -5.80 1.87
C ARG A 114 -11.31 -6.96 1.76
N ASP A 115 -10.92 -7.48 2.91
CA ASP A 115 -10.06 -8.63 3.01
C ASP A 115 -10.63 -9.84 2.25
N MET A 116 -9.76 -10.59 1.56
CA MET A 116 -10.13 -11.74 0.72
C MET A 116 -11.20 -11.46 -0.36
N ARG A 117 -11.37 -10.19 -0.76
CA ARG A 117 -12.30 -9.77 -1.81
C ARG A 117 -11.59 -8.90 -2.84
N PRO A 118 -11.99 -8.98 -4.12
CA PRO A 118 -11.56 -7.99 -5.10
C PRO A 118 -12.11 -6.60 -4.71
N ALA A 119 -11.55 -5.57 -5.34
CA ALA A 119 -12.18 -4.25 -5.35
C ALA A 119 -13.65 -4.37 -5.80
N GLU A 120 -14.50 -3.46 -5.32
CA GLU A 120 -15.96 -3.51 -5.56
C GLU A 120 -16.31 -3.48 -7.05
N SER A 121 -15.46 -2.86 -7.86
CA SER A 121 -15.58 -2.78 -9.31
C SER A 121 -14.22 -2.58 -9.99
N VAL A 122 -14.18 -2.84 -11.30
CA VAL A 122 -13.00 -2.55 -12.12
C VAL A 122 -12.72 -1.05 -12.17
N GLU A 123 -13.77 -0.23 -12.18
CA GLU A 123 -13.69 1.22 -12.18
C GLU A 123 -13.08 1.77 -10.89
N ALA A 124 -13.44 1.20 -9.72
CA ALA A 124 -12.84 1.57 -8.44
C ALA A 124 -11.34 1.24 -8.41
N LEU A 125 -10.97 0.10 -8.98
CA LEU A 125 -9.58 -0.34 -9.08
C LEU A 125 -8.78 0.51 -10.07
N ASP A 126 -9.35 0.82 -11.25
CA ASP A 126 -8.73 1.71 -12.23
C ASP A 126 -8.53 3.12 -11.65
N GLY A 127 -9.53 3.62 -10.91
CA GLY A 127 -9.45 4.87 -10.18
C GLY A 127 -8.30 4.90 -9.17
N LEU A 128 -8.19 3.87 -8.33
CA LEU A 128 -7.07 3.69 -7.40
C LEU A 128 -5.74 3.72 -8.15
N VAL A 129 -5.60 2.89 -9.18
CA VAL A 129 -4.35 2.76 -9.93
C VAL A 129 -3.93 4.09 -10.56
N ARG A 130 -4.87 4.82 -11.18
CA ARG A 130 -4.61 6.14 -11.75
C ARG A 130 -4.12 7.10 -10.68
N GLU A 131 -4.79 7.15 -9.54
CA GLU A 131 -4.49 8.05 -8.44
C GLU A 131 -3.09 7.78 -7.82
N LEU A 132 -2.68 6.51 -7.71
CA LEU A 132 -1.32 6.14 -7.31
C LEU A 132 -0.29 6.51 -8.39
N ALA A 133 -0.58 6.20 -9.66
CA ALA A 133 0.32 6.52 -10.77
C ALA A 133 0.54 8.04 -10.91
N CYS A 134 -0.50 8.85 -10.72
CA CYS A 134 -0.41 10.31 -10.72
C CYS A 134 0.55 10.83 -9.65
N ARG A 135 0.48 10.28 -8.43
CA ARG A 135 1.41 10.66 -7.35
C ARG A 135 2.84 10.26 -7.64
N VAL A 136 3.06 9.04 -8.11
CA VAL A 136 4.39 8.57 -8.53
C VAL A 136 4.98 9.50 -9.60
N ARG A 137 4.19 9.90 -10.61
CA ARG A 137 4.63 10.85 -11.65
C ARG A 137 4.87 12.26 -11.13
N ALA A 138 4.17 12.67 -10.06
CA ALA A 138 4.43 13.92 -9.36
C ALA A 138 5.67 13.85 -8.44
N GLY A 139 6.39 12.73 -8.43
CA GLY A 139 7.59 12.53 -7.61
C GLY A 139 7.33 12.14 -6.17
N ARG A 140 6.08 11.79 -5.82
CA ARG A 140 5.73 11.27 -4.49
C ARG A 140 6.22 9.83 -4.35
N VAL A 141 6.56 9.46 -3.12
CA VAL A 141 7.06 8.12 -2.80
C VAL A 141 6.06 7.44 -1.89
N LEU A 142 5.49 6.34 -2.37
CA LEU A 142 4.32 5.70 -1.77
C LEU A 142 4.74 4.52 -0.92
N TYR A 143 4.15 4.39 0.27
CA TYR A 143 4.14 3.16 1.05
C TYR A 143 2.75 2.54 1.05
N ILE A 144 2.58 1.46 0.29
CA ILE A 144 1.31 0.75 0.16
C ILE A 144 1.30 -0.45 1.11
N HIS A 145 0.27 -0.58 1.93
CA HIS A 145 0.16 -1.70 2.85
C HIS A 145 -1.27 -2.24 2.98
N CYS A 146 -1.33 -3.50 3.41
CA CYS A 146 -2.54 -4.17 3.83
C CYS A 146 -2.31 -4.90 5.16
N TRP A 147 -3.30 -5.67 5.61
CA TRP A 147 -3.09 -6.70 6.63
C TRP A 147 -2.42 -7.92 6.01
N VAL A 148 -1.64 -8.64 6.82
CA VAL A 148 -1.12 -9.97 6.49
C VAL A 148 -1.21 -10.78 7.78
N ASP A 149 -1.83 -11.96 7.69
CA ASP A 149 -1.95 -12.90 8.80
C ASP A 149 -0.60 -13.54 9.20
N GLU A 150 -0.61 -14.34 10.26
CA GLU A 150 0.60 -14.96 10.85
C GLU A 150 1.25 -16.01 9.95
N GLU A 151 0.54 -16.49 8.93
CA GLU A 151 0.98 -17.59 8.07
C GLU A 151 1.68 -17.09 6.81
N GLY A 152 1.81 -15.76 6.65
CA GLY A 152 2.35 -15.13 5.45
C GLY A 152 1.48 -15.40 4.22
N ARG A 153 0.24 -15.84 4.40
CA ARG A 153 -0.70 -16.24 3.35
C ARG A 153 -1.57 -15.07 2.91
N GLU A 154 -0.96 -13.92 2.64
CA GLU A 154 -1.66 -12.90 1.85
C GLU A 154 -0.72 -11.97 1.09
N TRP A 155 -0.40 -12.41 -0.14
CA TRP A 155 0.38 -11.68 -1.15
C TRP A 155 -0.45 -11.37 -2.41
N SER A 156 -1.78 -11.32 -2.32
CA SER A 156 -2.65 -11.14 -3.50
C SER A 156 -2.57 -9.73 -4.11
N LEU A 157 -2.27 -8.71 -3.31
CA LEU A 157 -2.21 -7.31 -3.76
C LEU A 157 -0.88 -6.89 -4.41
N PRO A 158 0.31 -7.27 -3.92
CA PRO A 158 1.58 -6.94 -4.58
C PRO A 158 1.70 -7.57 -5.97
N ALA A 159 1.23 -8.81 -6.16
CA ALA A 159 1.22 -9.46 -7.48
C ALA A 159 0.27 -8.76 -8.46
N PHE A 160 -0.87 -8.26 -7.96
CA PHE A 160 -1.85 -7.54 -8.76
C PHE A 160 -1.41 -6.10 -9.09
N LEU A 161 -0.83 -5.38 -8.12
CA LEU A 161 -0.23 -4.06 -8.34
C LEU A 161 0.99 -4.16 -9.26
N ALA A 162 1.82 -5.21 -9.17
CA ALA A 162 2.93 -5.46 -10.08
C ALA A 162 2.50 -5.65 -11.53
N HIS A 163 1.30 -6.18 -11.75
CA HIS A 163 0.71 -6.31 -13.09
C HIS A 163 0.34 -4.95 -13.68
N TYR A 164 -0.23 -4.06 -12.86
CA TYR A 164 -0.61 -2.72 -13.29
C TYR A 164 0.57 -1.74 -13.36
N THR A 165 1.59 -1.87 -12.50
CA THR A 165 2.74 -0.94 -12.46
C THR A 165 3.60 -0.97 -13.70
N GLN A 166 3.60 -2.08 -14.46
CA GLN A 166 4.26 -2.17 -15.76
C GLN A 166 3.71 -1.16 -16.78
N SER A 167 2.49 -0.64 -16.56
CA SER A 167 1.86 0.39 -17.42
C SER A 167 2.00 1.82 -16.88
N TRP A 168 2.52 2.02 -15.66
CA TRP A 168 2.57 3.33 -15.01
C TRP A 168 3.61 4.26 -15.65
N THR A 169 4.62 3.71 -16.29
CA THR A 169 5.63 4.49 -17.01
C THR A 169 5.22 4.85 -18.44
N ALA A 170 4.14 4.27 -19.00
CA ALA A 170 3.89 4.33 -20.44
C ALA A 170 2.60 5.06 -20.89
N THR A 171 1.50 5.14 -20.13
CA THR A 171 0.20 5.37 -20.82
C THR A 171 -0.91 6.22 -20.17
N VAL A 172 -0.75 6.83 -18.99
CA VAL A 172 -1.86 7.62 -18.39
C VAL A 172 -1.55 9.13 -18.42
N PRO A 173 -2.31 9.97 -19.16
CA PRO A 173 -2.16 11.42 -19.20
C PRO A 173 -2.41 12.09 -17.84
N LEU A 174 -1.59 13.08 -17.47
CA LEU A 174 -1.61 13.80 -16.17
C LEU A 174 -2.91 14.57 -15.86
N ASN A 175 -3.75 14.78 -16.88
CA ASN A 175 -4.93 15.64 -16.85
C ASN A 175 -6.19 14.94 -16.31
N GLU A 176 -6.14 13.65 -16.00
CA GLU A 176 -7.27 12.88 -15.43
C GLU A 176 -7.12 12.58 -13.93
N CYS A 177 -6.08 13.14 -13.29
CA CYS A 177 -5.74 12.93 -11.89
C CYS A 177 -6.58 13.80 -10.94
N LYS A 178 -7.88 13.51 -10.78
CA LYS A 178 -8.69 13.99 -9.65
C LYS A 178 -9.79 12.98 -9.32
N LEU A 179 -9.57 12.16 -8.29
CA LEU A 179 -10.67 11.52 -7.58
C LEU A 179 -11.04 12.33 -6.35
N THR A 180 -12.24 12.89 -6.35
CA THR A 180 -12.89 13.41 -5.15
C THR A 180 -13.42 12.21 -4.37
N LEU A 181 -12.70 11.79 -3.34
CA LEU A 181 -13.17 10.78 -2.39
C LEU A 181 -14.23 11.46 -1.49
N THR A 182 -15.51 11.14 -1.72
CA THR A 182 -16.63 11.44 -0.81
C THR A 182 -16.77 10.38 0.27
#